data_AF-A0A968A193-F1
#
_entry.id   AF-A0A968A193-F1
#
_cell.length_a   1.000
_cell.length_b   1.000
_cell.length_c   1.000
_cell.angle_alpha   90.00
_cell.angle_beta   90.00
_cell.angle_gamma   90.00
#
_symmetry.space_group_name_H-M   'P 1'
#
loop_
_entity.id
_entity.type
_entity.pdbx_description
1 polymer ?
#
loop_
_entity_poly.entity_id
_entity_poly.type
_entity_poly.pdbx_seq_one_letter_code
_entity_poly.pdbx_strand_id
1 'polypeptide(L)'
;MPSVEYDSGYLDAAVELLEDYLLSKEIYWKLNASSPPGEPGFPTLTLGALMLAEARLQARQLTPIQDQRFSHLREEIDRIRTKWRTAWGNKAKEEFRSRLDLWGNYLEDFRKDPEGNIDRYGYEVSRRVMLEFLGKEALDVPPVQRELLRG
;
A
#
# COMPACT_ATOMS: atom_id res chain seq x y z
N MET A 1 2.93 -5.59 13.89
CA MET A 1 3.52 -4.73 12.85
C MET A 1 4.71 -5.48 12.28
N PRO A 2 4.91 -5.56 10.95
CA PRO A 2 5.97 -6.39 10.35
C PRO A 2 7.38 -5.95 10.76
N SER A 3 8.41 -6.80 10.59
CA SER A 3 9.81 -6.42 10.83
C SER A 3 10.36 -5.42 9.79
N VAL A 4 11.53 -4.82 10.07
CA VAL A 4 12.25 -3.97 9.10
C VAL A 4 12.65 -4.79 7.88
N GLU A 5 13.08 -6.02 8.12
CA GLU A 5 13.51 -6.98 7.10
C GLU A 5 12.34 -7.38 6.20
N TYR A 6 11.15 -7.56 6.78
CA TYR A 6 9.93 -7.82 6.02
C TYR A 6 9.58 -6.65 5.11
N ASP A 7 9.47 -5.43 5.65
CA ASP A 7 9.10 -4.27 4.85
C ASP A 7 10.16 -3.95 3.78
N SER A 8 11.45 -4.05 4.13
CA SER A 8 12.54 -3.84 3.16
C SER A 8 12.52 -4.89 2.05
N GLY A 9 12.33 -6.18 2.39
CA GLY A 9 12.25 -7.26 1.41
C GLY A 9 11.03 -7.16 0.50
N TYR A 10 9.91 -6.66 1.03
CA TYR A 10 8.72 -6.37 0.23
C TYR A 10 8.99 -5.25 -0.79
N LEU A 11 9.61 -4.13 -0.36
CA LEU A 11 9.96 -3.03 -1.25
C LEU A 11 10.96 -3.45 -2.33
N ASP A 12 11.97 -4.23 -1.97
CA ASP A 12 12.97 -4.82 -2.87
C ASP A 12 12.29 -5.62 -4.00
N ALA A 13 11.45 -6.59 -3.64
CA ALA A 13 10.70 -7.40 -4.60
C ALA A 13 9.69 -6.59 -5.43
N ALA A 14 9.11 -5.53 -4.85
CA ALA A 14 8.17 -4.66 -5.54
C ALA A 14 8.85 -3.79 -6.60
N VAL A 15 10.02 -3.21 -6.29
CA VAL A 15 10.76 -2.31 -7.20
C VAL A 15 11.10 -3.01 -8.51
N GLU A 16 11.49 -4.28 -8.47
CA GLU A 16 11.81 -5.07 -9.66
C GLU A 16 10.63 -5.20 -10.64
N LEU A 17 9.41 -5.24 -10.12
CA LEU A 17 8.18 -5.47 -10.89
C LEU A 17 7.36 -4.19 -11.10
N LEU A 18 7.77 -3.07 -10.52
CA LEU A 18 6.95 -1.87 -10.40
C LEU A 18 6.60 -1.25 -11.76
N GLU A 19 7.54 -1.21 -12.69
CA GLU A 19 7.30 -0.67 -14.04
C GLU A 19 6.27 -1.50 -14.81
N ASP A 20 6.42 -2.82 -14.85
CA ASP A 20 5.48 -3.73 -15.52
C ASP A 20 4.10 -3.67 -14.87
N TYR A 21 4.05 -3.65 -13.53
CA TYR A 21 2.82 -3.50 -12.77
C TYR A 21 2.07 -2.21 -13.13
N LEU A 22 2.77 -1.07 -13.18
CA LEU A 22 2.19 0.23 -13.50
C LEU A 22 1.59 0.28 -14.91
N LEU A 23 2.21 -0.41 -15.87
CA LEU A 23 1.74 -0.49 -17.25
C LEU A 23 0.66 -1.56 -17.47
N SER A 24 0.44 -2.42 -16.48
CA SER A 24 -0.57 -3.46 -16.53
C SER A 24 -1.98 -2.94 -16.23
N LYS A 25 -2.98 -3.79 -16.51
CA LYS A 25 -4.38 -3.58 -16.12
C LYS A 25 -4.72 -4.17 -14.75
N GLU A 26 -3.80 -4.89 -14.11
CA GLU A 26 -4.07 -5.55 -12.84
C GLU A 26 -3.92 -4.54 -11.69
N ILE A 27 -4.78 -4.66 -10.67
CA ILE A 27 -4.66 -3.88 -9.43
C ILE A 27 -3.79 -4.63 -8.43
N TYR A 28 -3.96 -5.95 -8.34
CA TYR A 28 -3.26 -6.84 -7.41
C TYR A 28 -2.28 -7.72 -8.16
N TRP A 29 -0.99 -7.40 -8.07
CA TRP A 29 0.05 -8.10 -8.81
C TRP A 29 0.82 -9.06 -7.90
N LYS A 30 1.06 -10.29 -8.35
CA LYS A 30 1.78 -11.28 -7.53
C LYS A 30 3.26 -10.96 -7.48
N LEU A 31 3.84 -10.97 -6.27
CA LEU A 31 5.28 -10.94 -6.08
C LEU A 31 5.84 -12.36 -6.22
N ASN A 32 6.98 -12.48 -6.89
CA ASN A 32 7.72 -13.73 -7.02
C ASN A 32 8.85 -13.80 -5.99
N ALA A 33 8.54 -13.51 -4.72
CA ALA A 33 9.50 -13.47 -3.62
C ALA A 33 8.92 -14.08 -2.35
N SER A 34 9.79 -14.67 -1.54
CA SER A 34 9.46 -15.23 -0.23
C SER A 34 9.76 -14.23 0.87
N SER A 35 8.88 -14.16 1.87
CA SER A 35 9.10 -13.35 3.06
C SER A 35 10.13 -14.00 4.00
N PRO A 36 10.73 -13.22 4.92
CA PRO A 36 11.63 -13.76 5.95
C PRO A 36 10.97 -14.86 6.81
N PRO A 37 11.75 -15.83 7.34
CA PRO A 37 11.21 -16.88 8.21
C PRO A 37 10.46 -16.31 9.42
N GLY A 38 9.29 -16.87 9.71
CA GLY A 38 8.45 -16.45 10.84
C GLY A 38 7.52 -15.26 10.54
N GLU A 39 7.63 -14.64 9.36
CA GLU A 39 6.70 -13.62 8.88
C GLU A 39 5.61 -14.24 7.99
N PRO A 40 4.42 -13.61 7.86
CA PRO A 40 3.43 -14.01 6.87
C PRO A 40 4.00 -13.89 5.45
N GLY A 41 3.34 -14.47 4.45
CA GLY A 41 3.71 -14.22 3.04
C GLY A 41 3.63 -12.73 2.69
N PHE A 42 4.40 -12.29 1.69
CA PHE A 42 4.23 -10.93 1.18
C PHE A 42 2.83 -10.74 0.59
N PRO A 43 2.19 -9.58 0.80
CA PRO A 43 0.96 -9.26 0.09
C PRO A 43 1.27 -9.11 -1.41
N THR A 44 0.23 -9.11 -2.23
CA THR A 44 0.35 -8.69 -3.62
C THR A 44 0.88 -7.26 -3.71
N LEU A 45 1.66 -6.96 -4.75
CA LEU A 45 2.03 -5.61 -5.11
C LEU A 45 0.78 -4.79 -5.45
N THR A 46 0.64 -3.70 -4.70
CA THR A 46 -0.31 -2.62 -4.92
C THR A 46 0.38 -1.31 -4.51
N LEU A 47 0.02 -0.16 -5.08
CA LEU A 47 0.62 1.12 -4.67
C LEU A 47 0.32 1.46 -3.21
N GLY A 48 -0.88 1.11 -2.72
CA GLY A 48 -1.24 1.30 -1.33
C GLY A 48 -0.36 0.49 -0.37
N ALA A 49 -0.08 -0.77 -0.71
CA ALA A 49 0.79 -1.62 0.11
C ALA A 49 2.26 -1.18 0.05
N LEU A 50 2.74 -0.74 -1.13
CA LEU A 50 4.06 -0.15 -1.32
C LEU A 50 4.26 1.07 -0.39
N MET A 51 3.38 2.07 -0.50
CA MET A 51 3.47 3.30 0.29
C MET A 51 3.28 3.04 1.80
N LEU A 52 2.46 2.05 2.17
CA LEU A 52 2.32 1.69 3.57
C LEU A 52 3.61 1.07 4.13
N ALA A 53 4.31 0.22 3.37
CA ALA A 53 5.60 -0.33 3.78
C ALA A 53 6.66 0.78 3.90
N GLU A 54 6.73 1.71 2.94
CA GLU A 54 7.61 2.89 3.02
C GLU A 54 7.33 3.72 4.28
N ALA A 55 6.06 4.01 4.57
CA ALA A 55 5.68 4.79 5.75
C ALA A 55 6.04 4.09 7.06
N ARG A 56 5.91 2.75 7.12
CA ARG A 56 6.32 1.96 8.29
C ARG A 56 7.83 2.00 8.52
N LEU A 57 8.63 1.91 7.46
CA LEU A 57 10.09 2.01 7.54
C LEU A 57 10.52 3.43 7.94
N GLN A 58 9.91 4.45 7.34
CA GLN A 58 10.21 5.85 7.66
C GLN A 58 9.91 6.21 9.13
N ALA A 59 8.88 5.60 9.73
CA ALA A 59 8.50 5.85 11.11
C ALA A 59 9.39 5.11 12.14
N ARG A 60 10.37 4.30 11.71
CA ARG A 60 11.23 3.50 12.58
C ARG A 60 12.59 4.13 12.77
N GLN A 61 13.21 3.77 13.90
CA GLN A 61 14.63 3.98 14.09
C GLN A 61 15.40 2.87 13.38
N LEU A 62 16.00 3.21 12.24
CA LEU A 62 16.80 2.29 11.43
C LEU A 62 18.27 2.34 11.87
N THR A 63 18.96 1.20 11.80
CA THR A 63 20.43 1.21 11.83
C THR A 63 20.99 1.90 10.59
N PRO A 64 22.24 2.40 10.59
CA PRO A 64 22.81 3.07 9.42
C PRO A 64 22.77 2.22 8.14
N ILE A 65 22.93 0.90 8.26
CA ILE A 65 22.87 -0.03 7.12
C ILE A 65 21.44 -0.17 6.59
N GLN A 66 20.45 -0.29 7.49
CA GLN A 66 19.03 -0.36 7.11
C GLN A 66 18.56 0.96 6.48
N ASP A 67 19.01 2.10 7.01
CA ASP A 67 18.66 3.43 6.49
C ASP A 67 19.24 3.68 5.09
N GLN A 68 20.50 3.28 4.86
CA GLN A 68 21.11 3.35 3.54
C GLN A 68 20.35 2.49 2.52
N ARG A 69 19.99 1.26 2.89
CA ARG A 69 19.20 0.37 2.03
C ARG A 69 17.82 0.96 1.72
N PHE A 70 17.12 1.42 2.74
CA PHE A 70 15.80 2.02 2.57
C PHE A 70 15.85 3.28 1.69
N SER A 71 16.87 4.12 1.87
CA SER A 71 17.08 5.31 1.05
C SER A 71 17.28 4.97 -0.43
N HIS A 72 18.07 3.93 -0.74
CA HIS A 72 18.25 3.46 -2.12
C HIS A 72 16.92 2.99 -2.73
N LEU A 73 16.17 2.14 -2.02
CA LEU A 73 14.87 1.65 -2.49
C LEU A 73 13.90 2.81 -2.75
N ARG A 74 13.86 3.80 -1.86
CA ARG A 74 13.01 5.00 -2.03
C ARG A 74 13.41 5.82 -3.25
N GLU A 75 14.71 6.01 -3.50
CA GLU A 75 15.20 6.70 -4.70
C GLU A 75 14.79 5.98 -5.99
N GLU A 76 14.83 4.65 -6.00
CA GLU A 76 14.40 3.84 -7.14
C GLU A 76 12.88 3.95 -7.38
N ILE A 77 12.09 3.85 -6.32
CA ILE A 77 10.63 4.03 -6.37
C ILE A 77 10.30 5.42 -6.90
N ASP A 78 10.92 6.47 -6.37
CA ASP A 78 10.66 7.86 -6.79
C ASP A 78 11.07 8.10 -8.25
N ARG A 79 12.16 7.47 -8.71
CA ARG A 79 12.56 7.50 -10.12
C ARG A 79 11.50 6.88 -11.02
N ILE A 80 10.98 5.69 -10.67
CA ILE A 80 9.93 4.99 -11.42
C ILE A 80 8.62 5.80 -11.39
N ARG A 81 8.22 6.30 -10.21
CA ARG A 81 7.04 7.16 -10.02
C ARG A 81 7.12 8.42 -10.87
N THR A 82 8.28 9.06 -10.94
CA THR A 82 8.47 10.28 -11.74
C THR A 82 8.44 9.98 -13.24
N LYS A 83 9.13 8.91 -13.67
CA LYS A 83 9.14 8.45 -15.07
C LYS A 83 7.73 8.09 -15.57
N TRP A 84 6.94 7.42 -14.74
CA TRP A 84 5.61 6.90 -15.08
C TRP A 84 4.47 7.61 -14.37
N ARG A 85 4.61 8.93 -14.13
CA ARG A 85 3.70 9.70 -13.28
C ARG A 85 2.22 9.56 -13.63
N THR A 86 1.89 9.52 -14.91
CA THR A 86 0.50 9.33 -15.38
C THR A 86 -0.01 7.92 -15.08
N ALA A 87 0.78 6.89 -15.37
CA ALA A 87 0.41 5.50 -15.09
C ALA A 87 0.28 5.26 -13.58
N TRP A 88 1.20 5.81 -12.78
CA TRP A 88 1.15 5.82 -11.32
C TRP A 88 -0.16 6.42 -10.80
N GLY A 89 -0.50 7.64 -11.25
CA GLY A 89 -1.71 8.33 -10.80
C GLY A 89 -3.00 7.62 -11.21
N ASN A 90 -3.03 7.01 -12.40
CA ASN A 90 -4.16 6.18 -12.85
C ASN A 90 -4.27 4.89 -12.03
N LYS A 91 -3.15 4.20 -11.78
CA LYS A 91 -3.11 2.99 -10.94
C LYS A 91 -3.58 3.29 -9.52
N ALA A 92 -3.12 4.39 -8.95
CA ALA A 92 -3.54 4.85 -7.63
C ALA A 92 -5.05 5.13 -7.58
N LYS A 93 -5.62 5.72 -8.63
CA LYS A 93 -7.07 5.96 -8.76
C LYS A 93 -7.88 4.67 -8.84
N GLU A 94 -7.43 3.71 -9.65
CA GLU A 94 -8.07 2.39 -9.77
C GLU A 94 -8.09 1.66 -8.43
N GLU A 95 -6.93 1.60 -7.76
CA GLU A 95 -6.80 0.98 -6.45
C GLU A 95 -7.62 1.70 -5.37
N PHE A 96 -7.61 3.05 -5.37
CA PHE A 96 -8.38 3.86 -4.43
C PHE A 96 -9.86 3.52 -4.47
N ARG A 97 -10.45 3.45 -5.68
CA ARG A 97 -11.87 3.10 -5.86
C ARG A 97 -12.18 1.71 -5.32
N SER A 98 -11.40 0.71 -5.73
CA SER A 98 -11.56 -0.68 -5.26
C SER A 98 -11.49 -0.78 -3.73
N ARG A 99 -10.52 -0.09 -3.11
CA ARG A 99 -10.37 -0.10 -1.65
C ARG A 99 -11.46 0.67 -0.92
N LEU A 100 -11.99 1.74 -1.52
CA LEU A 100 -13.06 2.54 -0.92
C LEU A 100 -14.35 1.72 -0.84
N ASP A 101 -14.65 0.95 -1.90
CA ASP A 101 -15.80 0.03 -1.91
C ASP A 101 -15.65 -1.04 -0.80
N LEU A 102 -14.47 -1.65 -0.68
CA LEU A 102 -14.19 -2.64 0.37
C LEU A 102 -14.30 -2.05 1.78
N TRP A 103 -13.82 -0.82 1.98
CA TRP A 103 -13.94 -0.12 3.26
C TRP A 103 -15.40 0.21 3.60
N GLY A 104 -16.17 0.69 2.62
CA GLY A 104 -17.60 0.96 2.78
C GLY A 104 -18.37 -0.30 3.19
N ASN A 105 -18.15 -1.40 2.48
CA ASN A 105 -18.77 -2.70 2.80
C ASN A 105 -18.43 -3.15 4.23
N TYR A 106 -17.15 -3.04 4.63
CA TYR A 106 -16.74 -3.38 5.99
C TYR A 106 -17.46 -2.53 7.05
N LEU A 107 -17.58 -1.22 6.84
CA LEU A 107 -18.29 -0.35 7.78
C LEU A 107 -19.78 -0.68 7.87
N GLU A 108 -20.42 -1.06 6.76
CA GLU A 108 -21.80 -1.53 6.79
C GLU A 108 -21.96 -2.83 7.57
N ASP A 109 -21.08 -3.80 7.34
CA ASP A 109 -21.08 -5.08 8.05
C ASP A 109 -20.82 -4.88 9.55
N PHE A 110 -19.83 -4.04 9.89
CA PHE A 110 -19.51 -3.71 11.28
C PHE A 110 -20.67 -3.01 11.99
N ARG A 111 -21.46 -2.16 11.31
CA ARG A 111 -22.66 -1.55 11.90
C ARG A 111 -23.77 -2.56 12.17
N LYS A 112 -23.88 -3.62 11.35
CA LYS A 112 -24.91 -4.66 11.49
C LYS A 112 -24.54 -5.67 12.57
N ASP A 113 -23.27 -6.06 12.65
CA ASP A 113 -22.75 -7.03 13.62
C ASP A 113 -21.34 -6.63 14.07
N PRO A 114 -21.23 -5.73 15.08
CA PRO A 114 -19.93 -5.29 15.59
C PRO A 114 -19.10 -6.42 16.21
N GLU A 115 -19.74 -7.32 16.97
CA GLU A 115 -19.05 -8.40 17.69
C GLU A 115 -18.45 -9.41 16.71
N GLY A 116 -19.16 -9.78 15.64
CA GLY A 116 -18.64 -10.68 14.61
C GLY A 116 -17.54 -10.07 13.73
N ASN A 117 -17.34 -8.75 13.75
CA ASN A 117 -16.43 -8.04 12.85
C ASN A 117 -15.28 -7.29 13.55
N ILE A 118 -15.22 -7.32 14.88
CA ILE A 118 -14.20 -6.58 15.66
C ILE A 118 -12.78 -7.08 15.41
N ASP A 119 -12.59 -8.39 15.24
CA ASP A 119 -11.28 -9.01 15.00
C ASP A 119 -10.65 -8.54 13.68
N ARG A 120 -11.48 -8.11 12.73
CA ARG A 120 -11.03 -7.60 11.42
C ARG A 120 -10.63 -6.12 11.46
N TYR A 121 -11.00 -5.38 12.51
CA TYR A 121 -10.85 -3.94 12.56
C TYR A 121 -9.39 -3.48 12.35
N GLY A 122 -8.42 -4.14 12.99
CA GLY A 122 -7.00 -3.79 12.84
C GLY A 122 -6.50 -3.92 11.40
N TYR A 123 -6.97 -4.94 10.66
CA TYR A 123 -6.65 -5.10 9.25
C TYR A 123 -7.31 -4.02 8.38
N GLU A 124 -8.57 -3.70 8.65
CA GLU A 124 -9.32 -2.71 7.86
C GLU A 124 -8.85 -1.26 8.12
N VAL A 125 -8.32 -0.97 9.32
CA VAL A 125 -7.61 0.30 9.58
C VAL A 125 -6.39 0.46 8.67
N SER A 126 -5.62 -0.62 8.43
CA SER A 126 -4.50 -0.56 7.49
C SER A 126 -4.96 -0.21 6.06
N ARG A 127 -6.14 -0.70 5.65
CA ARG A 127 -6.76 -0.33 4.36
C ARG A 127 -7.13 1.16 4.31
N ARG A 128 -7.67 1.72 5.39
CA ARG A 128 -7.95 3.16 5.48
C ARG A 128 -6.67 4.00 5.34
N VAL A 129 -5.56 3.59 5.97
CA VAL A 129 -4.28 4.27 5.80
C VAL A 129 -3.79 4.20 4.35
N MET A 130 -3.96 3.05 3.67
CA MET A 130 -3.65 2.95 2.24
C MET A 130 -4.50 3.90 1.38
N LEU A 131 -5.80 4.06 1.71
CA LEU A 131 -6.67 5.02 1.02
C LEU A 131 -6.17 6.46 1.17
N GLU A 132 -5.66 6.86 2.34
CA GLU A 132 -5.07 8.18 2.55
C GLU A 132 -3.84 8.42 1.65
N PHE A 133 -2.98 7.42 1.49
CA PHE A 133 -1.83 7.51 0.57
C PHE A 133 -2.27 7.59 -0.89
N LEU A 134 -3.15 6.68 -1.31
CA LEU A 134 -3.66 6.63 -2.67
C LEU A 134 -4.41 7.90 -3.06
N GLY A 135 -5.18 8.49 -2.14
CA GLY A 135 -5.94 9.72 -2.38
C GLY A 135 -5.05 10.93 -2.70
N LYS A 136 -3.80 10.94 -2.23
CA LYS A 136 -2.80 11.98 -2.55
C LYS A 136 -2.17 11.80 -3.94
N GLU A 137 -2.06 10.55 -4.39
CA GLU A 137 -1.44 10.19 -5.66
C GLU A 137 -2.42 10.15 -6.84
N ALA A 138 -3.66 9.79 -6.56
CA ALA A 138 -4.64 9.49 -7.58
C ALA A 138 -5.04 10.72 -8.40
N LEU A 139 -4.99 10.59 -9.72
CA LEU A 139 -5.39 11.64 -10.65
C LEU A 139 -6.92 11.81 -10.61
N ASP A 140 -7.35 13.06 -10.37
CA ASP A 140 -8.75 13.48 -10.41
C ASP A 140 -9.69 12.65 -9.51
N VAL A 141 -9.31 12.43 -8.24
CA VAL A 141 -10.25 11.92 -7.23
C VAL A 141 -11.15 13.08 -6.77
N PRO A 142 -12.49 12.97 -6.95
CA PRO A 142 -13.42 14.01 -6.49
C PRO A 142 -13.28 14.28 -4.98
N PRO A 143 -13.32 15.54 -4.53
CA PRO A 143 -13.18 15.90 -3.10
C PRO A 143 -14.14 15.13 -2.17
N VAL A 144 -15.37 14.86 -2.62
CA VAL A 144 -16.38 14.08 -1.87
C VAL A 144 -15.88 12.67 -1.50
N GLN A 145 -15.07 12.03 -2.34
CA GLN A 145 -14.54 10.70 -2.05
C GLN A 145 -13.41 10.74 -1.01
N ARG A 146 -12.72 11.88 -0.87
CA ARG A 146 -11.73 12.08 0.20
C ARG A 146 -12.40 12.34 1.55
N GLU A 147 -13.56 13.00 1.57
CA GLU A 147 -14.32 13.26 2.81
C GLU A 147 -14.88 11.97 3.44
N LEU A 148 -15.23 10.97 2.62
CA LEU A 148 -15.67 9.65 3.10
C LEU A 148 -14.59 8.92 3.93
N LEU A 149 -13.32 9.33 3.84
CA LEU A 149 -12.24 8.80 4.67
C LEU A 149 -12.28 9.32 6.11
N ARG A 150 -13.06 10.37 6.40
CA ARG A 150 -13.19 10.98 7.75
C ARG A 150 -14.37 10.43 8.56
N GLY A 151 -15.15 9.51 7.98
CA GLY A 151 -16.20 8.78 8.68
C GLY A 151 -15.70 8.03 9.90
#